data_AF-A0A197SIB8-F1
#
_entry.id   AF-A0A197SIB8-F1
#
_cell.length_a   1.000
_cell.length_b   1.000
_cell.length_c   1.000
_cell.angle_alpha   90.00
_cell.angle_beta   90.00
_cell.angle_gamma   90.00
#
_symmetry.space_group_name_H-M   'P 1'
#
loop_
_entity.id
_entity.type
_entity.pdbx_description
1 polymer ?
#
loop_
_entity_poly.entity_id
_entity_poly.type
_entity_poly.pdbx_seq_one_letter_code
_entity_poly.pdbx_strand_id
1 'polypeptide(L)'
;MKPLAQEDRFPAEDRVRAALAARASLVTHHDLSHEAPPQGRSWGVRRVRRVALAALGAAAAVVAVCLLVLPGGPAAPAPTPPARPGVSEQPPSTAPAPGICPPSPGWTG
;
A
#
# COMPACT_ATOMS: atom_id res chain seq x y z
N MET A 1 -28.64 -58.61 22.85
CA MET A 1 -27.92 -57.54 22.14
C MET A 1 -27.19 -56.71 23.18
N LYS A 2 -25.85 -56.68 23.15
CA LYS A 2 -25.01 -56.02 24.17
C LYS A 2 -24.39 -54.76 23.57
N PRO A 3 -24.67 -53.55 24.08
CA PRO A 3 -23.88 -52.38 23.79
C PRO A 3 -22.89 -52.19 24.95
N LEU A 4 -21.69 -52.76 24.84
CA LEU A 4 -20.59 -52.49 25.80
C LEU A 4 -19.34 -51.95 25.09
N ALA A 5 -19.42 -51.66 23.79
CA ALA A 5 -18.26 -51.23 23.00
C ALA A 5 -18.11 -49.71 22.92
N GLN A 6 -19.03 -48.93 23.49
CA GLN A 6 -19.05 -47.47 23.36
C GLN A 6 -18.54 -46.74 24.61
N GLU A 7 -18.60 -47.35 25.79
CA GLU A 7 -18.13 -46.76 27.05
C GLU A 7 -16.61 -46.85 27.23
N ASP A 8 -15.95 -47.82 26.60
CA ASP A 8 -14.51 -48.05 26.76
C ASP A 8 -13.62 -47.19 25.85
N ARG A 9 -14.22 -46.44 24.91
CA ARG A 9 -13.45 -45.86 23.81
C ARG A 9 -12.72 -44.56 24.20
N PHE A 10 -13.17 -43.83 25.22
CA PHE A 10 -12.52 -42.56 25.61
C PHE A 10 -12.54 -42.23 27.12
N PRO A 11 -12.08 -43.13 28.01
CA PRO A 11 -12.00 -42.85 29.45
C PRO A 11 -11.09 -41.66 29.78
N ALA A 12 -10.21 -41.26 28.87
CA ALA A 12 -9.43 -40.04 28.98
C ALA A 12 -10.28 -38.78 28.68
N GLU A 13 -11.14 -38.81 27.66
CA GLU A 13 -12.00 -37.67 27.31
C GLU A 13 -13.04 -37.41 28.38
N ASP A 14 -13.63 -38.44 28.97
CA ASP A 14 -14.60 -38.25 30.05
C ASP A 14 -13.94 -37.68 31.31
N ARG A 15 -12.70 -38.08 31.61
CA ARG A 15 -11.92 -37.47 32.70
C ARG A 15 -11.60 -36.00 32.41
N VAL A 16 -11.23 -35.66 31.18
CA VAL A 16 -11.01 -34.27 30.77
C VAL A 16 -12.31 -33.47 30.85
N ARG A 17 -13.42 -34.01 30.37
CA ARG A 17 -14.75 -33.37 30.42
C ARG A 17 -15.19 -33.15 31.86
N ALA A 18 -14.99 -34.12 32.74
CA ALA A 18 -15.29 -34.01 34.17
C ALA A 18 -14.42 -32.95 34.86
N ALA A 19 -13.11 -32.92 34.56
CA ALA A 19 -12.21 -31.90 35.09
C ALA A 19 -12.58 -30.49 34.61
N LEU A 20 -12.97 -30.34 33.34
CA LEU A 20 -13.40 -29.07 32.78
C LEU A 20 -14.74 -28.61 33.38
N ALA A 21 -15.68 -29.54 33.57
CA ALA A 21 -16.96 -29.25 34.24
C ALA A 21 -16.74 -28.80 35.69
N ALA A 22 -15.85 -29.48 36.44
CA ALA A 22 -15.50 -29.09 37.80
C ALA A 22 -14.79 -27.73 37.87
N ARG A 23 -14.01 -27.35 36.84
CA ARG A 23 -13.44 -26.01 36.74
C ARG A 23 -14.47 -24.96 36.36
N ALA A 24 -15.38 -25.27 35.44
CA ALA A 24 -16.46 -24.38 35.03
C ALA A 24 -17.42 -24.08 36.18
N SER A 25 -17.66 -25.02 37.09
CA SER A 25 -18.49 -24.78 38.28
C SER A 25 -17.89 -23.79 39.29
N LEU A 26 -16.59 -23.49 39.17
CA LEU A 26 -15.93 -22.47 39.98
C LEU A 26 -16.02 -21.06 39.35
N VAL A 27 -16.40 -20.96 38.08
CA VAL A 27 -16.56 -19.68 37.40
C VAL A 27 -17.87 -19.04 37.86
N THR A 28 -17.77 -17.88 38.48
CA THR A 28 -18.93 -17.13 38.96
C THR A 28 -19.41 -16.12 37.92
N HIS A 29 -20.66 -15.64 38.06
CA HIS A 29 -21.14 -14.55 37.22
C HIS A 29 -20.23 -13.30 37.32
N HIS A 30 -19.59 -13.08 38.47
CA HIS A 30 -18.66 -11.96 38.62
C HIS A 30 -17.42 -12.14 37.73
N ASP A 31 -16.88 -13.35 37.58
CA ASP A 31 -15.72 -13.60 36.71
C ASP A 31 -16.06 -13.37 35.23
N LEU A 32 -17.34 -13.52 34.87
CA LEU A 32 -17.86 -13.26 33.53
C LEU A 32 -18.35 -11.82 33.36
N SER A 33 -18.47 -11.08 34.45
CA SER A 33 -19.00 -9.72 34.40
C SER A 33 -18.02 -8.85 33.62
N HIS A 34 -18.57 -8.05 32.72
CA HIS A 34 -17.76 -7.16 31.93
C HIS A 34 -17.33 -6.01 32.84
N GLU A 35 -16.15 -6.15 33.46
CA GLU A 35 -15.53 -5.06 34.19
C GLU A 35 -15.38 -3.89 33.22
N ALA A 36 -15.96 -2.74 33.56
CA ALA A 36 -15.86 -1.57 32.71
C ALA A 36 -14.37 -1.26 32.51
N PRO A 37 -13.91 -1.04 31.27
CA PRO A 37 -12.51 -0.69 31.05
C PRO A 37 -12.19 0.52 31.92
N PRO A 38 -11.03 0.54 32.61
CA PRO A 38 -10.72 1.57 33.59
C PRO A 38 -10.98 2.94 32.94
N GLN A 39 -11.92 3.68 33.51
CA GLN A 39 -12.32 5.01 33.06
C GLN A 39 -11.24 6.04 33.46
N GLY A 40 -9.98 5.74 33.18
CA GLY A 40 -8.83 6.53 33.58
C GLY A 40 -8.07 7.04 32.37
N ARG A 41 -8.02 8.37 32.22
CA ARG A 41 -7.19 9.19 31.29
C ARG A 41 -7.25 8.92 29.78
N SER A 42 -7.56 7.71 29.31
CA SER A 42 -7.51 7.32 27.90
C SER A 42 -8.53 8.05 27.02
N TRP A 43 -9.70 8.38 27.57
CA TRP A 43 -10.73 9.17 26.88
C TRP A 43 -10.32 10.63 26.68
N GLY A 44 -9.58 11.20 27.64
CA GLY A 44 -9.05 12.57 27.53
C GLY A 44 -8.04 12.68 26.39
N VAL A 45 -7.10 11.74 26.32
CA VAL A 45 -6.06 11.72 25.27
C VAL A 45 -6.69 11.58 23.87
N ARG A 46 -7.74 10.74 23.72
CA ARG A 46 -8.44 10.62 22.43
C ARG A 46 -9.13 11.91 22.01
N ARG A 47 -9.74 12.66 22.94
CA ARG A 47 -10.34 13.98 22.62
C ARG A 47 -9.28 15.01 22.26
N VAL A 48 -8.20 15.11 23.04
CA VAL A 48 -7.10 16.05 22.77
C VAL A 48 -6.48 15.77 21.40
N ARG A 49 -6.22 14.51 21.08
CA ARG A 49 -5.69 14.12 19.75
C ARG A 49 -6.64 14.48 18.61
N ARG A 50 -7.96 14.30 18.79
CA ARG A 50 -8.95 14.70 17.76
C ARG A 50 -8.97 16.21 17.55
N VAL A 51 -8.93 16.99 18.62
CA VAL A 51 -8.89 18.46 18.55
C VAL A 51 -7.59 18.94 17.90
N ALA A 52 -6.44 18.37 18.29
CA ALA A 52 -5.16 18.69 17.68
C ALA A 52 -5.12 18.40 16.18
N LEU A 53 -5.65 17.24 15.75
CA LEU A 53 -5.74 16.91 14.32
C LEU A 53 -6.68 17.84 13.55
N ALA A 54 -7.82 18.21 14.13
CA ALA A 54 -8.74 19.16 13.51
C ALA A 54 -8.11 20.55 13.36
N ALA A 55 -7.42 21.05 14.40
CA ALA A 55 -6.71 22.32 14.37
C ALA A 55 -5.58 22.31 13.31
N LEU A 56 -4.83 21.20 13.21
CA LEU A 56 -3.78 21.05 12.19
C LEU A 56 -4.35 21.07 10.77
N GLY A 57 -5.47 20.37 10.55
CA GLY A 57 -6.17 20.37 9.27
C GLY A 57 -6.69 21.75 8.87
N ALA A 58 -7.28 22.50 9.83
CA ALA A 58 -7.72 23.87 9.59
C ALA A 58 -6.55 24.80 9.22
N ALA A 59 -5.43 24.72 9.94
CA ALA A 59 -4.22 25.48 9.62
C ALA A 59 -3.68 25.14 8.22
N ALA A 60 -3.62 23.85 7.87
CA ALA A 60 -3.18 23.41 6.55
C ALA A 60 -4.09 23.93 5.43
N ALA A 61 -5.41 23.93 5.63
CA ALA A 61 -6.36 24.47 4.67
C ALA A 61 -6.15 25.98 4.44
N VAL A 62 -5.93 26.74 5.51
CA VAL A 62 -5.62 28.18 5.42
C VAL A 62 -4.34 28.40 4.61
N VAL A 63 -3.28 27.65 4.89
CA VAL A 63 -2.02 27.74 4.13
C VAL A 63 -2.24 27.41 2.66
N ALA A 64 -3.01 26.36 2.34
CA ALA A 64 -3.32 26.00 0.96
C ALA A 64 -4.08 27.11 0.23
N VAL A 65 -5.06 27.75 0.88
CA VAL A 65 -5.77 28.91 0.32
C VAL A 65 -4.82 30.08 0.11
N CYS A 66 -3.95 30.38 1.08
CA CYS A 66 -2.95 31.44 0.93
C CYS A 66 -2.01 31.18 -0.26
N LEU A 67 -1.54 29.94 -0.46
CA LEU A 67 -0.70 29.57 -1.60
C LEU A 67 -1.45 29.63 -2.92
N LEU A 68 -2.73 29.28 -2.95
CA LEU A 68 -3.55 29.35 -4.16
C LEU A 68 -3.84 30.80 -4.57
N VAL A 69 -4.04 31.69 -3.60
CA VAL A 69 -4.34 33.11 -3.82
C VAL A 69 -3.07 33.92 -4.09
N LEU A 70 -1.88 33.43 -3.72
CA LEU A 70 -0.63 34.14 -3.95
C LEU A 70 -0.33 34.23 -5.46
N PRO A 71 -0.27 35.46 -6.04
CA PRO A 71 0.05 35.62 -7.45
C PRO A 71 1.54 35.34 -7.66
N GLY A 72 1.89 34.07 -7.90
CA GLY A 72 3.28 33.65 -8.10
C GLY A 72 3.58 32.15 -7.92
N GLY A 73 2.59 31.26 -7.99
CA GLY A 73 2.82 29.80 -7.94
C GLY A 73 3.68 29.31 -9.12
N PRO A 74 4.47 28.23 -8.95
CA PRO A 74 5.46 27.80 -9.93
C PRO A 74 4.80 27.53 -11.27
N ALA A 75 5.25 28.26 -12.30
CA ALA A 75 4.79 28.07 -13.67
C ALA A 75 4.93 26.59 -14.04
N ALA A 76 3.82 25.97 -14.47
CA ALA A 76 3.84 24.62 -15.01
C ALA A 76 4.95 24.57 -16.10
N PRO A 77 5.85 23.57 -16.08
CA PRO A 77 6.86 23.45 -17.12
C PRO A 77 6.13 23.36 -18.46
N ALA A 78 6.53 24.22 -19.40
CA ALA A 78 5.90 24.30 -20.71
C ALA A 78 5.86 22.91 -21.37
N PRO A 79 4.75 22.52 -22.02
CA PRO A 79 4.63 21.22 -22.64
C PRO A 79 5.73 21.04 -23.69
N THR A 80 6.54 20.00 -23.53
CA THR A 80 7.57 19.63 -24.51
C THR A 80 6.89 19.27 -25.84
N PRO A 81 7.28 19.89 -26.96
CA PRO A 81 6.68 19.57 -28.26
C PRO A 81 7.04 18.13 -28.66
N PRO A 82 6.10 17.36 -29.24
CA PRO A 82 6.35 15.98 -29.63
C PRO A 82 7.44 15.92 -30.71
N ALA A 83 8.43 15.04 -30.51
CA ALA A 83 9.47 14.78 -31.48
C ALA A 83 8.84 14.31 -32.80
N ARG A 84 9.00 15.09 -33.88
CA ARG A 84 8.67 14.64 -35.23
C ARG A 84 9.82 13.77 -35.75
N PRO A 85 9.58 12.50 -36.13
CA PRO A 85 10.58 11.74 -36.87
C PRO A 85 10.81 12.43 -38.22
N GLY A 86 12.05 12.79 -38.51
CA GLY A 86 12.45 13.32 -39.81
C GLY A 86 12.20 12.28 -40.90
N VAL A 87 11.13 12.46 -41.68
CA VAL A 87 10.91 11.74 -42.93
C VAL A 87 11.85 12.38 -43.96
N SER A 88 12.86 11.62 -44.35
CA SER A 88 13.69 11.88 -45.51
C SER A 88 12.81 11.90 -46.75
N GLU A 89 12.77 13.03 -47.47
CA GLU A 89 12.09 13.14 -48.76
C GLU A 89 13.06 13.74 -49.78
N GLN A 90 13.64 12.85 -50.58
CA GLN A 90 14.36 13.04 -51.85
C GLN A 90 13.39 12.53 -52.96
N PRO A 91 13.40 12.89 -54.29
CA PRO A 91 14.35 13.58 -55.21
C PRO A 91 13.61 14.60 -56.20
N PRO A 92 13.99 14.95 -57.49
CA PRO A 92 14.59 14.17 -58.62
C PRO A 92 15.79 14.78 -59.42
N SER A 93 16.68 13.88 -59.87
CA SER A 93 17.29 13.67 -61.22
C SER A 93 17.87 14.83 -62.07
N THR A 94 19.17 14.75 -62.44
CA THR A 94 19.63 14.68 -63.87
C THR A 94 21.11 14.22 -64.03
N ALA A 95 21.32 13.28 -64.96
CA ALA A 95 22.51 13.00 -65.79
C ALA A 95 23.64 12.01 -65.31
N PRO A 96 24.23 11.22 -66.25
CA PRO A 96 24.85 9.92 -65.98
C PRO A 96 26.39 9.92 -65.94
N ALA A 97 26.94 8.85 -65.36
CA ALA A 97 28.36 8.57 -65.08
C ALA A 97 29.28 8.49 -66.33
N PRO A 98 30.60 8.63 -66.13
CA PRO A 98 31.44 7.42 -66.17
C PRO A 98 32.39 7.41 -64.96
N GLY A 99 32.49 6.34 -64.17
CA GLY A 99 33.14 5.10 -64.57
C GLY A 99 34.65 5.23 -64.32
N ILE A 100 35.15 4.64 -63.24
CA ILE A 100 36.45 3.95 -63.10
C ILE A 100 36.54 3.42 -61.65
N CYS A 101 36.75 2.11 -61.55
CA CYS A 101 37.13 1.35 -60.37
C CYS A 101 38.16 0.33 -60.90
N PRO A 102 39.11 -0.23 -60.13
CA PRO A 102 39.93 0.23 -59.00
C PRO A 102 41.44 0.09 -59.43
N PRO A 103 42.49 -0.17 -58.61
CA PRO A 103 42.62 -1.22 -57.58
C PRO A 103 43.31 -0.80 -56.26
N SER A 104 42.89 -1.38 -55.13
CA SER A 104 43.80 -1.71 -54.01
C SER A 104 44.73 -2.84 -54.47
N PRO A 105 46.01 -2.93 -54.05
CA PRO A 105 46.36 -3.31 -52.67
C PRO A 105 47.73 -2.77 -52.19
N GLY A 106 48.15 -3.10 -50.97
CA GLY A 106 49.59 -3.19 -50.69
C GLY A 106 50.04 -2.80 -49.29
N TRP A 107 50.15 -3.81 -48.46
CA TRP A 107 50.97 -3.91 -47.26
C TRP A 107 52.47 -3.76 -47.60
N THR A 108 53.25 -3.00 -46.80
CA THR A 108 54.72 -3.09 -46.53
C THR A 108 55.14 -1.79 -45.81
N GLY A 109 55.88 -1.74 -44.70
CA GLY A 109 56.56 -2.73 -43.85
C GLY A 109 57.08 -2.01 -42.60
#